data_AF-A0A0T2QHH3-F1
#
_entry.id   AF-A0A0T2QHH3-F1
#
_cell.length_a   1.000
_cell.length_b   1.000
_cell.length_c   1.000
_cell.angle_alpha   90.00
_cell.angle_beta   90.00
_cell.angle_gamma   90.00
#
_symmetry.space_group_name_H-M   'P 1'
#
loop_
_entity.id
_entity.type
_entity.pdbx_description
1 polymer ?
#
loop_
_entity_poly.entity_id
_entity_poly.type
_entity_poly.pdbx_seq_one_letter_code
_entity_poly.pdbx_strand_id
1 'polypeptide(L)'
;MEFWMFQLLGLIVGAVLYTLILAGGGMEWVTLVAATAEGTAVDSQLEEFSFGPLGWVGIVGLMVWVVAAFIPSIALTVRRLHDRNMTGWYLPGFVVAVLCLSLIPILGTIVVLALEIGWIVLMALPGTPGQNKYGPDPLGEADAEAFA
;
A
#
# COMPACT_ATOMS: atom_id res chain seq x y z
N MET A 1 2.73 -9.42 -14.81
CA MET A 1 2.60 -10.24 -13.59
C MET A 1 3.47 -9.75 -12.43
N GLU A 2 4.70 -9.29 -12.69
CA GLU A 2 5.67 -8.80 -11.67
C GLU A 2 5.08 -7.84 -10.63
N PHE A 3 4.33 -6.81 -11.05
CA PHE A 3 3.67 -5.88 -10.14
C PHE A 3 2.74 -6.58 -9.15
N TRP A 4 1.79 -7.39 -9.64
CA TRP A 4 0.82 -8.07 -8.80
C TRP A 4 1.44 -9.12 -7.87
N MET A 5 2.51 -9.79 -8.31
CA MET A 5 3.25 -10.72 -7.45
C MET A 5 3.98 -9.98 -6.32
N PHE A 6 4.54 -8.79 -6.60
CA PHE A 6 5.15 -7.96 -5.58
C PHE A 6 4.11 -7.44 -4.58
N GLN A 7 2.94 -7.00 -5.04
CA GLN A 7 1.86 -6.58 -4.15
C GLN A 7 1.34 -7.73 -3.30
N LEU A 8 1.22 -8.93 -3.87
CA LEU A 8 0.84 -10.13 -3.13
C LEU A 8 1.88 -10.49 -2.07
N LEU A 9 3.17 -10.43 -2.41
CA LEU A 9 4.26 -10.66 -1.45
C LEU A 9 4.20 -9.65 -0.30
N GLY A 10 4.03 -8.36 -0.62
CA GLY A 10 3.86 -7.30 0.38
C GLY A 10 2.66 -7.54 1.29
N LEU A 11 1.54 -8.01 0.74
CA LEU A 11 0.35 -8.36 1.51
C LEU A 11 0.60 -9.54 2.45
N ILE A 12 1.27 -10.60 1.98
CA ILE A 12 1.59 -11.77 2.79
C ILE A 12 2.55 -11.40 3.92
N VAL A 13 3.64 -10.71 3.61
CA VAL A 13 4.63 -10.28 4.61
C VAL A 13 4.00 -9.33 5.62
N GLY A 14 3.20 -8.37 5.14
CA GLY A 14 2.45 -7.45 6.00
C GLY A 14 1.50 -8.21 6.93
N ALA A 15 0.68 -9.12 6.42
CA ALA A 15 -0.25 -9.90 7.24
C ALA A 15 0.46 -10.74 8.31
N VAL A 16 1.59 -11.39 7.97
CA VAL A 16 2.39 -12.14 8.95
C VAL A 16 2.97 -11.22 10.02
N LEU A 17 3.52 -10.06 9.65
CA LEU A 17 4.10 -9.14 10.61
C LEU A 17 3.02 -8.49 11.50
N TYR A 18 1.88 -8.09 10.92
CA TYR A 18 0.75 -7.57 11.70
C TYR A 18 0.19 -8.60 12.66
N THR A 19 0.08 -9.87 12.27
CA THR A 19 -0.36 -10.93 13.19
C THR A 19 0.64 -11.16 14.33
N LEU A 20 1.95 -11.06 14.09
CA LEU A 20 2.95 -11.09 15.16
C LEU A 20 2.85 -9.90 16.11
N ILE A 21 2.59 -8.69 15.58
CA ILE A 21 2.37 -7.49 16.40
C ILE A 21 1.15 -7.67 17.29
N LEU A 22 0.02 -8.13 16.72
CA LEU A 22 -1.21 -8.36 17.48
C LEU A 22 -1.04 -9.45 18.53
N ALA A 23 -0.38 -10.56 18.19
CA ALA A 23 -0.10 -11.67 19.12
C ALA A 23 0.88 -11.29 20.24
N GLY A 24 1.75 -10.31 19.99
CA GLY A 24 2.76 -9.85 20.95
C GLY A 24 2.37 -8.63 21.77
N GLY A 25 1.08 -8.32 21.92
CA GLY A 25 0.58 -7.19 22.72
C GLY A 25 -0.24 -6.17 21.92
N GLY A 26 -0.26 -6.23 20.59
CA GLY A 26 -1.07 -5.33 19.76
C GLY A 26 -2.57 -5.50 19.93
N MET A 27 -3.04 -6.62 20.48
CA MET A 27 -4.47 -6.80 20.83
C MET A 27 -4.90 -5.91 21.99
N GLU A 28 -4.00 -5.58 22.91
CA GLU A 28 -4.25 -4.67 24.04
C GLU A 28 -4.48 -3.24 23.54
N TRP A 29 -3.80 -2.85 22.45
CA TRP A 29 -4.04 -1.57 21.77
C TRP A 29 -5.46 -1.49 21.19
N VAL A 30 -5.96 -2.58 20.58
CA VAL A 30 -7.32 -2.62 20.01
C VAL A 30 -8.38 -2.49 21.11
N THR A 31 -8.17 -3.16 22.24
CA THR A 31 -9.08 -3.06 23.39
C THR A 31 -9.07 -1.69 24.04
N LEU A 32 -7.91 -1.02 24.09
CA LEU A 32 -7.77 0.35 24.58
C LEU A 32 -8.53 1.33 23.68
N VAL A 33 -8.36 1.23 22.35
CA VAL A 33 -9.07 2.08 21.38
C VAL A 33 -10.58 1.88 21.49
N ALA A 34 -11.04 0.64 21.63
CA ALA A 34 -12.46 0.36 21.88
C ALA A 34 -12.97 0.97 23.20
N ALA A 35 -12.20 0.81 24.30
CA ALA A 35 -12.56 1.36 25.60
C ALA A 35 -12.60 2.90 25.61
N THR A 36 -11.68 3.57 24.89
CA THR A 36 -11.73 5.03 24.70
C THR A 36 -12.96 5.48 23.92
N ALA A 37 -13.41 4.71 22.92
CA ALA A 37 -14.61 5.01 22.15
C ALA A 37 -15.90 4.89 22.97
N GLU A 38 -15.90 4.05 23.99
CA GLU A 38 -17.03 3.86 24.93
C GLU A 38 -17.06 4.88 26.07
N GLY A 39 -16.10 5.82 26.12
CA GLY A 39 -16.03 6.86 27.16
C GLY A 39 -15.60 6.35 28.53
N THR A 40 -14.98 5.17 28.58
CA THR A 40 -14.38 4.60 29.80
C THR A 40 -13.14 5.41 30.17
N ALA A 41 -12.90 5.67 31.46
CA ALA A 41 -11.69 6.37 31.89
C ALA A 41 -10.44 5.51 31.60
N VAL A 42 -9.53 6.02 30.76
CA VAL A 42 -8.36 5.29 30.23
C VAL A 42 -7.04 5.72 30.88
N ASP A 43 -7.09 6.61 31.87
CA ASP A 43 -5.90 7.24 32.45
C ASP A 43 -4.87 6.25 33.03
N SER A 44 -5.29 5.05 33.48
CA SER A 44 -4.38 4.03 34.01
C SER A 44 -3.85 3.03 32.97
N GLN A 45 -4.45 2.94 31.77
CA GLN A 45 -4.09 1.94 30.77
C GLN A 45 -3.03 2.42 29.77
N LEU A 46 -2.80 3.74 29.66
CA LEU A 46 -1.76 4.31 28.80
C LEU A 46 -0.34 4.08 29.35
N GLU A 47 -0.18 3.94 30.67
CA GLU A 47 1.13 3.75 31.32
C GLU A 47 1.61 2.29 31.28
N GLU A 48 0.73 1.32 31.03
CA GLU A 48 1.03 -0.12 31.08
C GLU A 48 1.10 -0.77 29.69
N PHE A 49 0.85 0.01 28.62
CA PHE A 49 0.90 -0.49 27.25
C PHE A 49 2.33 -0.90 26.86
N SER A 50 2.53 -2.18 26.61
CA SER A 50 3.85 -2.73 26.27
C SER A 50 3.73 -3.83 25.21
N PHE A 51 4.64 -3.80 24.24
CA PHE A 51 4.81 -4.93 23.32
C PHE A 51 5.76 -5.96 23.94
N GLY A 52 5.31 -7.21 23.98
CA GLY A 52 6.17 -8.34 24.29
C GLY A 52 7.22 -8.59 23.19
N PRO A 53 8.17 -9.52 23.42
CA PRO A 53 9.25 -9.79 22.48
C PRO A 53 8.78 -10.12 21.05
N LEU A 54 7.67 -10.86 20.91
CA LEU A 54 7.06 -11.17 19.61
C LEU A 54 6.50 -9.92 18.90
N GLY A 55 5.93 -8.99 19.68
CA GLY A 55 5.40 -7.73 19.14
C GLY A 55 6.52 -6.86 18.60
N TRP A 56 7.64 -6.78 19.34
CA TRP A 56 8.85 -6.11 18.87
C TRP A 56 9.46 -6.74 17.62
N VAL A 57 9.48 -8.08 17.51
CA VAL A 57 9.90 -8.77 16.28
C VAL A 57 9.02 -8.36 15.11
N GLY A 58 7.70 -8.32 15.31
CA GLY A 58 6.75 -7.86 14.29
C GLY A 58 6.98 -6.40 13.86
N ILE A 59 7.16 -5.49 14.83
CA ILE A 59 7.41 -4.06 14.57
C ILE A 59 8.74 -3.86 13.82
N VAL A 60 9.83 -4.44 14.31
CA VAL A 60 11.15 -4.31 13.67
C VAL A 60 11.14 -4.94 12.29
N GLY A 61 10.52 -6.12 12.14
CA GLY A 61 10.35 -6.77 10.85
C GLY A 61 9.57 -5.90 9.86
N LEU A 62 8.51 -5.22 10.32
CA LEU A 62 7.72 -4.30 9.48
C LEU A 62 8.53 -3.08 9.07
N MET A 63 9.30 -2.49 9.98
CA MET A 63 10.20 -1.36 9.67
C MET A 63 11.23 -1.75 8.61
N VAL A 64 11.89 -2.90 8.76
CA VAL A 64 12.88 -3.40 7.80
C VAL A 64 12.22 -3.68 6.45
N TRP A 65 11.04 -4.31 6.44
CA TRP A 65 10.29 -4.58 5.21
C TRP A 65 9.93 -3.29 4.48
N VAL A 66 9.39 -2.28 5.18
CA VAL A 66 9.03 -0.99 4.58
C VAL A 66 10.24 -0.33 3.93
N VAL A 67 11.39 -0.29 4.61
CA VAL A 67 12.61 0.30 4.04
C VAL A 67 13.09 -0.48 2.81
N ALA A 68 13.10 -1.82 2.88
CA ALA A 68 13.53 -2.67 1.77
C ALA A 68 12.58 -2.58 0.56
N ALA A 69 11.28 -2.51 0.81
CA ALA A 69 10.23 -2.47 -0.22
C ALA A 69 9.97 -1.05 -0.76
N PHE A 70 10.46 0.00 -0.08
CA PHE A 70 10.19 1.39 -0.46
C PHE A 70 10.61 1.71 -1.89
N ILE A 71 11.88 1.50 -2.24
CA ILE A 71 12.39 1.81 -3.59
C ILE A 71 11.72 0.93 -4.66
N PRO A 72 11.64 -0.42 -4.50
CA PRO A 72 10.97 -1.28 -5.46
C PRO A 72 9.49 -0.93 -5.68
N SER A 73 8.76 -0.57 -4.61
CA SER A 73 7.34 -0.23 -4.71
C SER A 73 7.10 1.00 -5.58
N ILE A 74 7.93 2.04 -5.43
CA ILE A 74 7.87 3.26 -6.26
C ILE A 74 8.24 2.92 -7.70
N ALA A 75 9.34 2.20 -7.91
CA ALA A 75 9.81 1.86 -9.25
C ALA A 75 8.78 1.06 -10.06
N LEU A 76 8.16 0.05 -9.45
CA LEU A 76 7.13 -0.77 -10.10
C LEU A 76 5.85 0.04 -10.40
N THR A 77 5.45 0.92 -9.48
CA THR A 77 4.25 1.75 -9.67
C THR A 77 4.45 2.79 -10.76
N VAL A 78 5.62 3.46 -10.80
CA VAL A 78 5.97 4.42 -11.86
C VAL A 78 6.04 3.72 -13.21
N ARG A 79 6.66 2.53 -13.28
CA ARG A 79 6.66 1.70 -14.51
C ARG A 79 5.23 1.44 -14.98
N ARG A 80 4.34 1.07 -14.06
CA ARG A 80 2.94 0.78 -14.40
C ARG A 80 2.17 2.02 -14.88
N LEU A 81 2.45 3.19 -14.31
CA LEU A 81 1.90 4.45 -14.80
C LEU A 81 2.41 4.76 -16.21
N HIS A 82 3.69 4.53 -16.47
CA HIS A 82 4.27 4.70 -17.80
C HIS A 82 3.68 3.74 -18.84
N ASP A 83 3.39 2.49 -18.46
CA ASP A 83 2.69 1.51 -19.34
C ASP A 83 1.31 2.03 -19.81
N ARG A 84 0.69 2.94 -19.05
CA ARG A 84 -0.59 3.57 -19.37
C ARG A 84 -0.44 4.95 -20.02
N ASN A 85 0.76 5.31 -20.46
CA ASN A 85 1.10 6.63 -20.99
C ASN A 85 0.84 7.79 -20.00
N MET A 86 0.80 7.50 -18.70
CA MET A 86 0.66 8.49 -17.61
C MET A 86 2.03 8.87 -17.07
N THR A 87 2.15 10.03 -16.42
CA THR A 87 3.42 10.47 -15.82
C THR A 87 3.65 9.81 -14.46
N GLY A 88 4.91 9.56 -14.07
CA GLY A 88 5.22 9.10 -12.71
C GLY A 88 4.74 10.05 -11.60
N TRP A 89 4.49 11.32 -11.92
CA TRP A 89 3.98 12.35 -10.99
C TRP A 89 2.56 12.10 -10.48
N TYR A 90 1.78 11.23 -11.13
CA TYR A 90 0.48 10.83 -10.59
C TYR A 90 0.62 10.10 -9.25
N LEU A 91 1.72 9.39 -8.99
CA LEU A 91 1.96 8.71 -7.72
C LEU A 91 2.09 9.68 -6.52
N PRO A 92 3.04 10.64 -6.50
CA PRO A 92 3.12 11.60 -5.40
C PRO A 92 1.88 12.48 -5.30
N GLY A 93 1.24 12.81 -6.43
CA GLY A 93 -0.04 13.53 -6.43
C GLY A 93 -1.16 12.76 -5.72
N PHE A 94 -1.25 11.46 -5.97
CA PHE A 94 -2.18 10.56 -5.26
C PHE A 94 -1.88 10.50 -3.77
N VAL A 95 -0.61 10.30 -3.38
CA VAL A 95 -0.19 10.27 -1.96
C VAL A 95 -0.55 11.57 -1.25
N VAL A 96 -0.28 12.73 -1.85
CA VAL A 96 -0.64 14.03 -1.27
C VAL A 96 -2.15 14.19 -1.14
N ALA A 97 -2.92 13.78 -2.16
CA ALA A 97 -4.38 13.83 -2.10
C ALA A 97 -4.94 12.98 -0.95
N VAL A 98 -4.46 11.74 -0.78
CA VAL A 98 -4.86 10.88 0.33
C VAL A 98 -4.53 11.53 1.68
N LEU A 99 -3.30 12.03 1.85
CA LEU A 99 -2.89 12.70 3.09
C LEU A 99 -3.75 13.92 3.42
N CYS A 100 -4.04 14.77 2.42
CA CYS A 100 -4.89 15.95 2.59
C CYS A 100 -6.34 15.58 2.94
N LEU A 101 -6.90 14.56 2.29
CA LEU A 101 -8.28 14.14 2.50
C LEU A 101 -8.46 13.42 3.85
N SER A 102 -7.45 12.71 4.34
CA SER A 102 -7.48 12.05 5.65
C SER A 102 -7.60 13.03 6.83
N LEU A 103 -7.32 14.33 6.64
CA LEU A 103 -7.55 15.37 7.66
C LEU A 103 -9.02 15.72 7.86
N ILE A 104 -9.91 15.33 6.93
CA ILE A 104 -11.35 15.59 7.01
C ILE A 104 -12.03 14.34 7.59
N PRO A 105 -12.55 14.38 8.83
CA PRO A 105 -13.16 13.21 9.44
C PRO A 105 -14.42 12.77 8.68
N ILE A 106 -14.64 11.45 8.60
CA ILE A 106 -15.79 10.77 7.97
C ILE A 106 -15.89 10.96 6.45
N LEU A 107 -16.04 12.19 5.96
CA LEU A 107 -16.10 12.50 4.52
C LEU A 107 -14.77 12.17 3.83
N GLY A 108 -13.65 12.54 4.45
CA GLY A 108 -12.32 12.20 3.95
C GLY A 108 -12.13 10.69 3.82
N THR A 109 -12.59 9.91 4.80
CA THR A 109 -12.49 8.45 4.80
C THR A 109 -13.22 7.84 3.61
N ILE A 110 -14.45 8.27 3.31
CA ILE A 110 -15.24 7.75 2.18
C ILE A 110 -14.56 8.07 0.85
N VAL A 111 -14.08 9.31 0.68
CA VAL A 111 -13.42 9.74 -0.56
C VAL A 111 -12.10 9.00 -0.76
N VAL A 112 -11.31 8.82 0.31
CA VAL A 112 -10.07 8.05 0.26
C VAL A 112 -10.35 6.60 -0.15
N LEU A 113 -11.35 5.95 0.43
CA LEU A 113 -11.73 4.58 0.02
C LEU A 113 -12.08 4.50 -1.47
N ALA A 114 -12.85 5.46 -1.99
CA ALA A 114 -13.18 5.51 -3.41
C ALA A 114 -11.93 5.72 -4.29
N LEU A 115 -10.99 6.55 -3.86
CA LEU A 115 -9.73 6.79 -4.54
C LEU A 115 -8.82 5.55 -4.56
N GLU A 116 -8.72 4.83 -3.44
CA GLU A 116 -7.95 3.58 -3.35
C GLU A 116 -8.51 2.51 -4.31
N ILE A 117 -9.83 2.36 -4.34
CA ILE A 117 -10.49 1.43 -5.28
C ILE A 117 -10.19 1.86 -6.73
N GLY A 118 -10.32 3.15 -7.04
CA GLY A 118 -10.00 3.69 -8.37
C GLY A 118 -8.54 3.45 -8.77
N TRP A 119 -7.61 3.59 -7.81
CA TRP A 119 -6.19 3.33 -8.02
C TRP A 119 -5.93 1.85 -8.34
N ILE A 120 -6.53 0.93 -7.57
CA ILE A 120 -6.43 -0.52 -7.83
C ILE A 120 -6.95 -0.85 -9.24
N VAL A 121 -8.11 -0.30 -9.61
CA VAL A 121 -8.69 -0.50 -10.95
C VAL A 121 -7.75 0.02 -12.03
N LEU A 122 -7.20 1.22 -11.86
CA LEU A 122 -6.22 1.81 -12.79
C LEU A 122 -5.00 0.88 -13.00
N MET A 123 -4.48 0.30 -11.92
CA MET A 123 -3.34 -0.60 -11.95
C MET A 123 -3.68 -1.97 -12.59
N ALA A 124 -4.94 -2.40 -12.48
CA ALA A 124 -5.44 -3.67 -13.02
C ALA A 124 -5.79 -3.61 -14.52
N LEU A 125 -6.23 -2.46 -15.01
CA LEU A 125 -6.57 -2.29 -16.43
C LEU A 125 -5.35 -2.50 -17.35
N PRO A 126 -5.52 -3.02 -18.58
CA PRO A 126 -4.43 -3.23 -19.53
C PRO A 126 -3.73 -1.92 -19.91
N GLY A 127 -2.44 -2.01 -20.28
CA GLY A 127 -1.64 -0.85 -20.72
C GLY A 127 -2.18 -0.22 -22.02
N THR A 128 -1.64 0.93 -22.41
CA THR A 128 -2.02 1.58 -23.67
C THR A 128 -1.51 0.74 -24.85
N PRO A 129 -2.38 0.27 -25.76
CA PRO A 129 -1.95 -0.49 -26.93
C PRO A 129 -1.24 0.41 -27.94
N GLY A 130 -0.14 -0.06 -28.53
CA GLY A 130 0.66 0.67 -29.53
C GLY A 130 1.81 1.50 -28.94
N GLN A 131 2.39 2.41 -29.73
CA GLN A 131 3.52 3.23 -29.26
C GLN A 131 3.09 4.16 -28.11
N ASN A 132 3.81 4.14 -26.99
CA ASN A 132 3.62 5.07 -25.88
C ASN A 132 4.79 6.08 -25.77
N LYS A 133 4.61 7.17 -25.04
CA LYS A 133 5.61 8.25 -24.88
C LYS A 133 6.92 7.79 -24.22
N TYR A 134 6.88 6.68 -23.49
CA TYR A 134 7.95 6.06 -22.73
C TYR A 134 8.58 4.83 -23.44
N GLY A 135 8.07 4.43 -24.61
CA GLY A 135 8.62 3.37 -25.44
C GLY A 135 7.58 2.62 -26.29
N PRO A 136 8.03 1.83 -27.27
CA PRO A 136 7.16 0.90 -28.01
C PRO A 136 6.59 -0.16 -27.07
N ASP A 137 5.35 -0.59 -27.33
CA ASP A 137 4.78 -1.75 -26.66
C ASP A 137 5.64 -2.99 -26.96
N PRO A 138 6.18 -3.69 -25.95
CA PRO A 138 6.92 -4.94 -26.17
C PRO A 138 6.03 -6.08 -26.71
N LEU A 139 4.70 -5.89 -26.71
CA LEU A 139 3.73 -6.77 -27.37
C LEU A 139 3.32 -6.29 -28.77
N GLY A 140 3.96 -5.24 -29.30
CA GLY A 140 3.67 -4.68 -30.61
C GLY A 140 4.15 -5.60 -31.74
N GLU A 141 3.35 -5.66 -32.80
CA GLU A 141 3.38 -6.52 -34.00
C GLU A 141 4.73 -6.66 -34.76
N ALA A 142 5.82 -6.03 -34.31
CA ALA A 142 7.14 -6.12 -34.94
C ALA A 142 7.73 -7.54 -34.91
N ASP A 143 7.37 -8.37 -33.93
CA ASP A 143 7.80 -9.78 -33.88
C ASP A 143 6.96 -10.69 -34.77
N ALA A 144 5.76 -10.29 -35.19
CA ALA A 144 4.92 -11.13 -36.07
C ALA A 144 5.44 -11.16 -37.51
N GLU A 145 6.08 -10.09 -37.98
CA GLU A 145 6.71 -10.01 -39.31
C GLU A 145 8.14 -10.56 -39.34
N ALA A 146 8.82 -10.68 -38.20
CA ALA A 146 10.18 -11.24 -38.12
C ALA A 146 10.22 -12.78 -38.26
N PHE A 147 9.07 -13.45 -38.17
CA PHE A 147 8.93 -14.90 -38.30
C PHE A 147 8.02 -15.34 -39.46
N ALA A 148 7.62 -14.41 -40.36
CA ALA A 148 6.88 -14.69 -41.59
C ALA A 148 7.80 -14.69 -42.81
#